data_AF-A0A930RV38-F1
#
_entry.id   AF-A0A930RV38-F1
#
_cell.length_a   1.000
_cell.length_b   1.000
_cell.length_c   1.000
_cell.angle_alpha   90.00
_cell.angle_beta   90.00
_cell.angle_gamma   90.00
#
_symmetry.space_group_name_H-M   'P 1'
#
loop_
_entity.id
_entity.type
_entity.pdbx_description
1 polymer ?
#
loop_
_entity_poly.entity_id
_entity_poly.type
_entity_poly.pdbx_seq_one_letter_code
_entity_poly.pdbx_strand_id
1 'polypeptide(L)'
;MSITSHIVRTLFTIGDLKRDLGWKKPRNVDSVENISYAEDDKWHLLDVYRPRKATELLPVIVNIHGGAWVYGDKKVYAPYCMYLASRG
;
A
#
# COMPACT_ATOMS: atom_id res chain seq x y z
N MET A 1 -17.56 -7.82 -14.54
CA MET A 1 -16.67 -8.75 -13.79
C MET A 1 -17.34 -10.11 -13.67
N SER A 2 -16.58 -11.21 -13.73
CA SER A 2 -17.13 -12.57 -13.57
C SER A 2 -17.45 -12.89 -12.10
N ILE A 3 -18.27 -13.91 -11.85
CA ILE A 3 -18.53 -14.43 -10.50
C ILE A 3 -17.22 -14.83 -9.82
N THR A 4 -16.32 -15.48 -10.55
CA THR A 4 -14.99 -15.86 -10.07
C THR A 4 -14.18 -14.66 -9.59
N SER A 5 -14.19 -13.53 -10.31
CA SER A 5 -13.50 -12.31 -9.86
C SER A 5 -14.06 -11.77 -8.54
N HIS A 6 -15.38 -11.83 -8.34
CA HIS A 6 -15.99 -11.41 -7.08
C HIS A 6 -15.59 -12.33 -5.93
N ILE A 7 -15.58 -13.64 -6.15
CA ILE A 7 -15.15 -14.62 -5.15
C ILE A 7 -13.68 -14.38 -4.76
N VAL A 8 -12.79 -14.22 -5.74
CA VAL A 8 -11.37 -13.95 -5.49
C VAL A 8 -11.18 -12.66 -4.70
N ARG A 9 -11.82 -11.56 -5.13
CA ARG A 9 -11.76 -10.28 -4.40
C ARG A 9 -12.19 -10.46 -2.94
N THR A 10 -13.31 -11.13 -2.69
CA THR A 10 -13.84 -11.32 -1.34
C THR A 10 -12.90 -12.18 -0.47
N LEU A 11 -12.46 -13.33 -0.97
CA LEU A 11 -11.61 -14.24 -0.20
C LEU A 11 -10.25 -13.60 0.15
N PHE A 12 -9.66 -12.86 -0.79
CA PHE A 12 -8.38 -12.19 -0.55
C PHE A 12 -8.53 -11.02 0.42
N THR A 13 -9.59 -10.22 0.30
CA THR A 13 -9.90 -9.19 1.30
C THR A 13 -10.00 -9.78 2.70
N ILE A 14 -10.70 -10.91 2.88
CA ILE A 14 -10.83 -11.56 4.19
C ILE A 14 -9.47 -12.02 4.72
N GLY A 15 -8.63 -12.60 3.85
CA GLY A 15 -7.27 -13.01 4.21
C GLY A 15 -6.41 -11.84 4.67
N ASP A 16 -6.44 -10.73 3.94
CA ASP A 16 -5.66 -9.53 4.25
C ASP A 16 -6.17 -8.85 5.53
N LEU A 17 -7.48 -8.75 5.74
CA LEU A 17 -8.04 -8.24 6.99
C LEU A 17 -7.61 -9.08 8.21
N LYS A 18 -7.55 -10.40 8.06
CA LYS A 18 -7.07 -11.29 9.13
C LYS A 18 -5.56 -11.11 9.38
N ARG A 19 -4.77 -10.96 8.32
CA ARG A 19 -3.32 -10.72 8.41
C ARG A 19 -3.02 -9.38 9.08
N ASP A 20 -3.77 -8.34 8.74
CA ASP A 20 -3.54 -6.98 9.22
C ASP A 20 -4.18 -6.70 10.59
N LEU A 21 -4.90 -7.68 11.14
CA LEU A 21 -5.50 -7.58 12.46
C LEU A 21 -4.42 -7.35 13.52
N GLY A 22 -4.44 -6.16 14.14
CA GLY A 22 -3.47 -5.77 15.15
C GLY A 22 -2.14 -5.24 14.61
N TRP A 23 -2.00 -5.11 13.28
CA TRP A 23 -0.85 -4.44 12.70
C TRP A 23 -0.79 -2.97 13.16
N LYS A 24 0.44 -2.50 13.44
CA LYS A 24 0.69 -1.13 13.89
C LYS A 24 1.71 -0.48 12.98
N LYS A 25 1.38 0.72 12.53
CA LYS A 25 2.29 1.57 11.77
C LYS A 25 3.62 1.79 12.52
N PRO A 26 4.79 1.64 11.86
CA PRO A 26 6.08 1.97 12.45
C PRO A 26 6.15 3.44 12.91
N ARG A 27 6.73 3.69 14.09
CA ARG A 27 6.81 5.05 14.67
C ARG A 27 7.83 5.95 13.99
N ASN A 28 8.76 5.38 13.24
CA ASN A 28 9.85 6.08 12.58
C ASN A 28 9.58 6.36 11.09
N VAL A 29 8.34 6.20 10.62
CA VAL A 29 7.95 6.40 9.23
C VAL A 29 6.81 7.42 9.15
N ASP A 30 7.01 8.45 8.33
CA ASP A 30 5.97 9.40 7.96
C ASP A 30 5.28 8.93 6.68
N SER A 31 3.99 9.23 6.56
CA SER A 31 3.21 8.96 5.34
C SER A 31 2.59 10.25 4.82
N VAL A 32 2.60 10.40 3.49
CA VAL A 32 1.71 11.29 2.77
C VAL A 32 0.84 10.39 1.89
N GLU A 33 -0.47 10.42 2.13
CA GLU A 33 -1.40 9.47 1.53
C GLU A 33 -2.32 10.14 0.52
N ASN A 34 -2.75 9.38 -0.48
CA ASN A 34 -3.70 9.79 -1.51
C ASN A 34 -3.21 10.97 -2.36
N ILE A 35 -1.94 10.95 -2.75
CA ILE A 35 -1.40 11.90 -3.73
C ILE A 35 -1.92 11.49 -5.12
N SER A 36 -2.65 12.38 -5.78
CA SER A 36 -3.10 12.17 -7.16
C SER A 36 -1.93 12.27 -8.14
N TYR A 37 -1.86 11.34 -9.09
CA TYR A 37 -0.83 11.33 -10.14
C TYR A 37 -1.40 11.34 -11.57
N ALA A 38 -2.72 11.25 -11.74
CA ALA A 38 -3.41 11.36 -13.02
C ALA A 38 -4.90 11.71 -12.80
N GLU A 39 -5.63 11.98 -13.89
CA GLU A 39 -7.09 12.15 -13.86
C GLU A 39 -7.79 10.85 -13.42
N ASP A 40 -8.88 10.91 -12.65
CA ASP A 40 -9.51 9.82 -11.86
C ASP A 40 -8.92 9.68 -10.44
N ASP A 41 -9.57 10.38 -9.51
CA ASP A 41 -9.18 10.48 -8.10
C ASP A 41 -9.34 9.17 -7.31
N LYS A 42 -9.92 8.11 -7.89
CA LYS A 42 -10.13 6.85 -7.16
C LYS A 42 -8.95 5.90 -7.31
N TRP A 43 -8.49 5.70 -8.55
CA TRP A 43 -7.48 4.68 -8.86
C TRP A 43 -6.09 5.26 -9.07
N HIS A 44 -6.01 6.55 -9.41
CA HIS A 44 -4.73 7.22 -9.65
C HIS A 44 -4.20 7.97 -8.42
N LEU A 45 -4.19 7.24 -7.29
CA LEU A 45 -3.66 7.71 -6.02
C LEU A 45 -2.45 6.88 -5.60
N LEU A 46 -1.43 7.55 -5.06
CA LEU A 46 -0.27 6.91 -4.44
C LEU A 46 -0.05 7.38 -3.01
N ASP A 47 0.65 6.55 -2.24
CA ASP A 47 1.14 6.90 -0.90
C ASP A 47 2.66 6.94 -0.91
N VAL A 48 3.23 7.92 -0.21
CA VAL A 48 4.67 8.06 -0.01
C VAL A 48 4.98 7.75 1.44
N TYR A 49 5.91 6.83 1.68
CA TYR A 49 6.41 6.48 3.00
C TYR A 49 7.88 6.83 3.11
N ARG A 50 8.26 7.57 4.15
CA ARG A 50 9.62 8.09 4.32
C ARG A 50 10.11 7.93 5.77
N PRO A 51 11.38 7.55 6.00
CA PRO A 51 11.94 7.58 7.35
C PRO A 51 11.90 9.02 7.92
N ARG A 52 11.33 9.17 9.13
CA ARG A 52 11.03 10.47 9.77
C ARG A 52 12.26 11.36 9.97
N LYS A 53 13.43 10.76 10.24
CA LYS A 53 14.66 11.50 10.58
C LYS A 53 15.56 11.79 9.39
N ALA A 54 15.24 11.26 8.21
CA ALA A 54 16.04 11.53 7.02
C ALA A 54 15.87 13.01 6.61
N THR A 55 16.96 13.64 6.21
CA THR A 55 16.98 15.04 5.72
C THR A 55 17.57 15.16 4.33
N GLU A 56 18.36 14.18 3.96
CA GLU A 56 19.00 13.97 2.67
C GLU A 56 18.05 13.37 1.63
N LEU A 57 18.53 13.33 0.38
CA LEU A 57 17.93 12.57 -0.70
C LEU A 57 18.15 11.07 -0.45
N LEU A 58 17.07 10.30 -0.53
CA LEU A 58 17.09 8.85 -0.36
C LEU A 58 16.90 8.14 -1.71
N PRO A 59 17.44 6.93 -1.89
CA PRO A 59 17.01 6.05 -2.96
C PRO A 59 15.49 5.84 -2.92
N VAL A 60 14.85 5.80 -4.08
CA VAL A 60 13.40 5.66 -4.20
C VAL A 60 13.05 4.24 -4.63
N ILE A 61 12.10 3.62 -3.92
CA ILE A 61 11.48 2.36 -4.30
C ILE A 61 10.04 2.66 -4.75
N VAL A 62 9.69 2.27 -5.97
CA VAL A 62 8.32 2.31 -6.48
C VAL A 62 7.72 0.91 -6.38
N ASN A 63 6.69 0.76 -5.53
CA ASN A 63 5.98 -0.51 -5.37
C ASN A 63 4.65 -0.48 -6.15
N ILE A 64 4.52 -1.36 -7.14
CA ILE A 64 3.26 -1.61 -7.86
C ILE A 64 2.65 -2.87 -7.26
N HIS A 65 1.47 -2.74 -6.64
CA HIS A 65 0.87 -3.85 -5.91
C HIS A 65 0.45 -5.00 -6.83
N GLY A 66 0.43 -6.22 -6.27
CA GLY A 66 -0.09 -7.41 -6.93
C GLY A 66 -1.61 -7.51 -6.88
N GLY A 67 -2.12 -8.73 -7.01
CA GLY A 67 -3.57 -9.02 -7.04
C GLY A 67 -4.11 -9.36 -8.43
N ALA A 68 -3.20 -9.76 -9.35
CA ALA A 68 -3.52 -10.33 -10.66
C ALA A 68 -4.47 -9.46 -11.51
N TRP A 69 -4.36 -8.13 -11.41
CA TRP A 69 -5.25 -7.15 -12.04
C TRP A 69 -6.74 -7.28 -11.68
N VAL A 70 -7.07 -8.11 -10.70
CA VAL A 70 -8.44 -8.42 -10.28
C VAL A 70 -8.69 -7.94 -8.86
N TYR A 71 -7.68 -7.76 -8.02
CA TYR A 71 -7.82 -7.46 -6.61
C TYR A 71 -6.72 -6.52 -6.11
N GLY A 72 -6.95 -5.91 -4.94
CA GLY A 72 -5.99 -5.11 -4.22
C GLY A 72 -6.10 -3.62 -4.50
N ASP A 73 -5.55 -2.85 -3.57
CA ASP A 73 -5.25 -1.43 -3.70
C ASP A 73 -3.93 -1.12 -2.98
N LYS A 74 -3.50 0.15 -3.00
CA LYS A 74 -2.26 0.61 -2.36
C LYS A 74 -2.15 0.26 -0.87
N LYS A 75 -3.27 0.11 -0.14
CA LYS A 75 -3.27 -0.11 1.32
C LYS A 75 -2.86 -1.53 1.68
N VAL A 76 -3.16 -2.52 0.83
CA VAL A 76 -2.81 -3.93 1.06
C VAL A 76 -1.31 -4.12 1.25
N TYR A 77 -0.49 -3.26 0.63
CA TYR A 77 0.97 -3.29 0.69
C TYR A 77 1.59 -2.24 1.62
N ALA A 78 0.79 -1.40 2.29
CA ALA A 78 1.30 -0.40 3.23
C ALA A 78 2.21 -0.99 4.33
N PRO A 79 1.91 -2.17 4.94
CA PRO A 79 2.82 -2.80 5.90
C PRO A 79 4.22 -3.08 5.35
N TYR A 80 4.29 -3.58 4.12
CA TYR A 80 5.55 -3.89 3.44
C TYR A 80 6.33 -2.62 3.10
N CYS A 81 5.67 -1.64 2.49
CA CYS A 81 6.32 -0.40 2.08
C CYS A 81 6.79 0.43 3.30
N MET A 82 6.01 0.46 4.38
CA MET A 82 6.42 1.12 5.62
C MET A 82 7.54 0.34 6.34
N TYR A 83 7.58 -0.98 6.23
CA TYR A 83 8.73 -1.74 6.74
C TYR A 83 10.01 -1.36 6.00
N LEU A 84 10.00 -1.31 4.67
CA LEU A 84 11.15 -0.85 3.89
C LEU A 84 11.55 0.57 4.28
N ALA A 85 10.61 1.51 4.28
CA ALA A 85 10.89 2.89 4.68
C ALA A 85 11.43 3.02 6.13
N SER A 86 11.09 2.09 7.02
CA SER A 86 11.62 2.09 8.40
C SER A 86 13.10 1.72 8.48
N ARG A 87 13.68 1.16 7.41
CA ARG A 87 15.06 0.67 7.34
C ARG A 87 16.03 1.66 6.69
N GLY A 88 15.54 2.82 6.24
CA GLY A 88 16.31 3.72 5.37
C GLY A 88 16.28 3.28 3.92
#